data_AF-A0A838X150-F1
#
_entry.id   AF-A0A838X150-F1
#
_cell.length_a   1.000
_cell.length_b   1.000
_cell.length_c   1.000
_cell.angle_alpha   90.00
_cell.angle_beta   90.00
_cell.angle_gamma   90.00
#
_symmetry.space_group_name_H-M   'P 1'
#
loop_
_entity.id
_entity.type
_entity.pdbx_description
1 polymer ?
#
loop_
_entity_poly.entity_id
_entity_poly.type
_entity_poly.pdbx_seq_one_letter_code
_entity_poly.pdbx_strand_id
1 'polypeptide(L)'
;MALPVAWFAGVVGPAGLEHPSPAEFNARVILGALFAALVVAPFALSPREDGVLASSAMRRLGRWSYSIFLWHVWVLSFAFPLLGVPVFGGHFAAVLVLTVAFSVAVSYVSYELVEVPGARWVTSRFHRNSDTPNLVRVSVEPAHS
;
A
#
# COMPACT_ATOMS: atom_id res chain seq x y z
N MET A 1 -17.61 14.21 -3.93
CA MET A 1 -16.87 14.84 -5.04
C MET A 1 -15.97 13.89 -5.83
N ALA A 2 -15.50 12.76 -5.28
CA ALA A 2 -14.65 11.80 -6.02
C ALA A 2 -15.43 10.77 -6.89
N LEU A 3 -16.70 10.53 -6.58
CA LEU A 3 -17.57 9.56 -7.27
C LEU A 3 -17.72 9.82 -8.79
N PRO A 4 -17.92 11.06 -9.26
CA PRO A 4 -17.99 11.34 -10.70
C PRO A 4 -16.68 11.05 -11.44
N VAL A 5 -15.53 11.26 -10.79
CA VAL A 5 -14.20 10.99 -11.38
C VAL A 5 -13.96 9.48 -11.50
N ALA A 6 -14.29 8.72 -10.46
CA ALA A 6 -14.22 7.26 -10.49
C ALA A 6 -15.16 6.65 -11.55
N TRP A 7 -16.37 7.21 -11.69
CA TRP A 7 -17.31 6.82 -12.74
C TRP A 7 -16.73 7.10 -14.14
N PHE A 8 -16.23 8.31 -14.38
CA PHE A 8 -15.67 8.69 -15.68
C PHE A 8 -14.42 7.85 -16.02
N ALA A 9 -13.57 7.55 -15.04
CA ALA A 9 -12.43 6.65 -15.20
C ALA A 9 -12.83 5.23 -15.62
N GLY A 10 -13.95 4.73 -15.12
CA GLY A 10 -14.50 3.42 -15.50
C GLY A 10 -15.10 3.38 -16.90
N VAL A 11 -15.49 4.53 -17.45
CA VAL A 11 -16.16 4.64 -18.76
C VAL A 11 -15.19 4.99 -19.89
N VAL A 12 -14.07 5.66 -19.62
CA VAL A 12 -13.11 6.13 -20.65
C VAL A 12 -12.13 5.04 -21.09
N GLY A 13 -12.63 3.98 -21.70
CA GLY A 13 -11.80 3.16 -22.58
C GLY A 13 -12.49 1.86 -23.00
N PRO A 14 -11.93 1.14 -23.98
CA PRO A 14 -12.57 -0.01 -24.59
C PRO A 14 -12.97 -1.04 -23.53
N ALA A 15 -14.20 -1.53 -23.66
CA ALA A 15 -14.73 -2.60 -22.84
C ALA A 15 -14.21 -3.93 -23.41
N GLY A 16 -13.21 -4.53 -22.78
CA GLY A 16 -12.70 -5.84 -23.18
C GLY A 16 -11.19 -6.01 -23.04
N LEU A 17 -10.67 -7.08 -23.63
CA LEU A 17 -9.25 -7.41 -23.76
C LEU A 17 -8.59 -6.72 -24.96
N GLU A 18 -9.24 -5.71 -25.54
CA GLU A 18 -8.62 -4.89 -26.57
C GLU A 18 -7.54 -4.02 -25.95
N HIS A 19 -6.36 -4.00 -26.59
CA HIS A 19 -5.25 -3.22 -26.12
C HIS A 19 -5.61 -1.73 -26.22
N PRO A 20 -5.74 -1.01 -25.09
CA PRO A 20 -6.08 0.40 -25.14
C PRO A 20 -4.98 1.15 -25.88
N SER A 21 -5.36 2.17 -26.63
CA SER A 21 -4.38 3.09 -27.20
C SER A 21 -3.55 3.73 -26.08
N PRO A 22 -2.29 4.15 -26.34
CA PRO A 22 -1.46 4.81 -25.34
C PRO A 22 -2.16 5.99 -24.65
N ALA A 23 -3.00 6.71 -25.39
CA ALA A 23 -3.80 7.82 -24.86
C ALA A 23 -4.88 7.37 -23.86
N GLU A 24 -5.60 6.28 -24.14
CA GLU A 24 -6.63 5.73 -23.24
C GLU A 24 -6.01 5.15 -21.97
N PHE A 25 -4.87 4.48 -22.08
CA PHE A 25 -4.12 4.02 -20.92
C PHE A 25 -3.69 5.20 -20.04
N ASN A 26 -3.08 6.24 -20.63
CA ASN A 26 -2.67 7.44 -19.92
C ASN A 26 -3.85 8.14 -19.25
N ALA A 27 -4.99 8.24 -19.94
CA ALA A 27 -6.20 8.82 -19.38
C ALA A 27 -6.69 8.05 -18.14
N ARG A 28 -6.72 6.71 -18.19
CA ARG A 28 -7.10 5.87 -17.04
C ARG A 28 -6.14 6.04 -15.87
N VAL A 29 -4.83 6.09 -16.14
CA VAL A 29 -3.81 6.31 -15.10
C VAL A 29 -3.97 7.70 -14.47
N ILE A 30 -4.13 8.75 -15.28
CA ILE A 30 -4.29 10.13 -14.79
C ILE A 30 -5.58 10.27 -13.96
N LEU A 31 -6.69 9.70 -14.44
CA LEU A 31 -7.96 9.75 -13.72
C LEU A 31 -7.90 8.96 -12.41
N GLY A 32 -7.24 7.80 -12.41
CA GLY A 32 -6.98 7.02 -11.20
C GLY A 32 -6.10 7.77 -10.21
N ALA A 33 -5.03 8.42 -10.69
CA ALA A 33 -4.15 9.25 -9.88
C ALA A 33 -4.89 10.46 -9.29
N LEU A 34 -5.72 11.14 -10.08
CA LEU A 34 -6.53 12.27 -9.62
C LEU A 34 -7.55 11.83 -8.57
N PHE A 35 -8.24 10.71 -8.80
CA PHE A 35 -9.15 10.13 -7.80
C PHE A 35 -8.43 9.84 -6.49
N ALA A 36 -7.27 9.18 -6.54
CA ALA A 36 -6.45 8.91 -5.38
C ALA A 36 -6.00 10.21 -4.68
N ALA A 37 -5.55 11.21 -5.44
CA ALA A 37 -5.15 12.51 -4.91
C ALA A 37 -6.32 13.20 -4.19
N LEU A 38 -7.52 13.21 -4.76
CA LEU A 38 -8.70 13.82 -4.13
C LEU A 38 -9.12 13.12 -2.84
N VAL A 39 -8.88 11.81 -2.73
CA VAL A 39 -9.18 11.03 -1.52
C VAL A 39 -8.11 11.24 -0.45
N VAL A 40 -6.83 11.26 -0.82
CA VAL A 40 -5.69 11.30 0.11
C VAL A 40 -5.32 12.73 0.52
N ALA A 41 -5.37 13.70 -0.39
CA ALA A 41 -4.99 15.09 -0.13
C ALA A 41 -5.65 15.73 1.10
N PRO A 42 -6.95 15.58 1.39
CA PRO A 42 -7.54 16.19 2.59
C PRO A 42 -6.92 15.64 3.88
N PHE A 43 -6.59 14.35 3.94
CA PHE A 43 -5.94 13.73 5.11
C PHE A 43 -4.45 14.07 5.21
N ALA A 44 -3.78 14.30 4.07
CA ALA A 44 -2.38 14.72 4.04
C ALA A 44 -2.20 16.20 4.44
N LEU A 45 -3.08 17.08 3.97
CA LEU A 45 -3.03 18.52 4.22
C LEU A 45 -3.63 18.92 5.57
N SER A 46 -4.60 18.14 6.07
CA SER A 46 -5.18 18.31 7.39
C SER A 46 -5.28 16.93 8.04
N PRO A 47 -4.26 16.51 8.82
CA PRO A 47 -4.32 15.26 9.54
C PRO A 47 -5.51 15.26 10.49
N ARG A 48 -6.47 14.37 10.20
CA ARG A 48 -7.70 14.20 10.97
C ARG A 48 -7.64 12.88 11.74
N GLU A 49 -7.99 12.94 13.02
CA GLU A 49 -8.19 11.75 13.85
C GLU A 49 -9.54 11.07 13.52
N ASP A 50 -10.48 11.82 12.92
CA ASP A 50 -11.81 11.39 12.53
C ASP A 50 -11.90 10.97 11.05
N GLY A 51 -12.57 9.83 10.78
CA GLY A 51 -12.87 9.35 9.42
C GLY A 51 -12.49 7.90 9.13
N VAL A 52 -13.06 7.33 8.06
CA VAL A 52 -12.85 5.91 7.68
C VAL A 52 -11.38 5.59 7.40
N LEU A 53 -10.65 6.52 6.76
CA LEU A 53 -9.23 6.34 6.49
C LEU A 53 -8.35 6.46 7.74
N ALA A 54 -8.82 7.17 8.76
CA ALA A 54 -8.21 7.27 10.07
C ALA A 54 -8.58 6.08 10.99
N SER A 55 -9.39 5.12 10.55
CA SER A 55 -9.74 3.95 11.37
C SER A 55 -8.53 3.05 11.63
N SER A 56 -8.52 2.35 12.77
CA SER A 56 -7.45 1.42 13.14
C SER A 56 -7.27 0.29 12.11
N ALA A 57 -8.38 -0.16 11.49
CA ALA A 57 -8.37 -1.14 10.42
C ALA A 57 -7.68 -0.61 9.16
N MET A 58 -8.00 0.61 8.71
CA MET A 58 -7.35 1.19 7.53
C MET A 58 -5.85 1.43 7.76
N ARG A 59 -5.46 1.87 8.97
CA ARG A 59 -4.04 2.02 9.33
C ARG A 59 -3.29 0.68 9.32
N ARG A 60 -3.93 -0.42 9.74
CA ARG A 60 -3.36 -1.78 9.63
C ARG A 60 -3.20 -2.20 8.18
N LEU A 61 -4.24 -2.03 7.37
CA LEU A 61 -4.19 -2.32 5.93
C LEU A 61 -3.11 -1.50 5.22
N GLY A 62 -2.92 -0.23 5.59
CA GLY A 62 -1.84 0.61 5.09
C GLY A 62 -0.45 0.04 5.41
N ARG A 63 -0.23 -0.46 6.64
CA ARG A 63 1.04 -1.12 7.00
C ARG A 63 1.27 -2.43 6.24
N TRP A 64 0.21 -3.19 5.97
CA TRP A 64 0.31 -4.44 5.22
C TRP A 64 0.30 -4.24 3.71
N SER A 65 0.12 -3.00 3.22
CA SER A 65 -0.06 -2.71 1.79
C SER A 65 1.07 -3.23 0.92
N TYR A 66 2.32 -3.14 1.40
CA TYR A 66 3.48 -3.69 0.71
C TYR A 66 3.41 -5.21 0.57
N SER A 67 3.14 -5.91 1.68
CA SER A 67 2.96 -7.37 1.67
C SER A 67 1.78 -7.79 0.76
N ILE A 68 0.67 -7.04 0.77
CA ILE A 68 -0.50 -7.30 -0.09
C ILE A 68 -0.10 -7.18 -1.56
N PHE A 69 0.64 -6.14 -1.91
CA PHE A 69 1.14 -5.96 -3.28
C PHE A 69 2.05 -7.11 -3.72
N LEU A 70 2.90 -7.65 -2.85
CA LEU A 70 3.75 -8.79 -3.20
C LEU A 70 2.94 -10.07 -3.44
N TRP A 71 1.98 -10.36 -2.56
CA TRP A 71 1.29 -11.66 -2.56
C TRP A 71 0.09 -11.75 -3.50
N HIS A 72 -0.55 -10.63 -3.84
CA HIS A 72 -1.84 -10.69 -4.54
C HIS A 72 -1.79 -11.38 -5.90
N VAL A 73 -0.72 -11.21 -6.69
CA VAL A 73 -0.58 -11.87 -8.01
C VAL A 73 -0.48 -13.39 -7.84
N TRP A 74 0.33 -13.85 -6.87
CA TRP A 74 0.45 -15.27 -6.56
C TRP A 74 -0.85 -15.86 -6.04
N VAL A 75 -1.53 -15.16 -5.12
CA VAL A 75 -2.85 -15.58 -4.63
C VAL A 75 -3.86 -15.67 -5.77
N LEU A 76 -3.86 -14.71 -6.70
CA LEU A 76 -4.72 -14.73 -7.88
C LEU A 76 -4.43 -15.96 -8.76
N SER A 77 -3.15 -16.34 -8.94
CA SER A 77 -2.76 -17.56 -9.65
C SER A 77 -3.34 -18.83 -9.01
N PHE A 78 -3.46 -18.88 -7.69
CA PHE A 78 -4.11 -20.00 -6.98
C PHE A 78 -5.64 -19.87 -6.90
N ALA A 79 -6.19 -18.66 -6.94
CA ALA A 79 -7.63 -18.42 -6.80
C ALA A 79 -8.45 -19.10 -7.91
N PHE A 80 -8.00 -18.99 -9.17
CA PHE A 80 -8.67 -19.62 -10.32
C PHE A 80 -8.76 -21.16 -10.20
N PRO A 81 -7.66 -21.91 -9.99
CA PRO A 81 -7.74 -23.36 -9.83
C PRO A 81 -8.48 -23.78 -8.57
N LEU A 82 -8.37 -23.03 -7.45
CA LEU A 82 -9.10 -23.34 -6.21
C LEU A 82 -10.62 -23.22 -6.38
N LEU A 83 -11.09 -22.24 -7.15
CA LEU A 83 -12.50 -22.05 -7.44
C LEU A 83 -13.01 -22.93 -8.59
N GLY A 84 -12.11 -23.59 -9.34
CA GLY A 84 -12.47 -24.37 -10.51
C GLY A 84 -13.06 -23.54 -11.65
N VAL A 85 -12.81 -22.23 -11.68
CA VAL A 85 -13.37 -21.30 -12.66
C VAL A 85 -12.34 -20.95 -13.74
N PRO A 86 -12.75 -20.85 -15.02
CA PRO A 86 -11.84 -20.42 -16.07
C PRO A 86 -11.49 -18.94 -15.90
N VAL A 87 -10.27 -18.57 -16.31
CA VAL A 87 -9.86 -17.16 -16.41
C VAL A 87 -10.82 -16.48 -17.38
N PHE A 88 -11.43 -15.37 -16.96
CA PHE A 88 -12.49 -14.64 -17.69
C PHE A 88 -13.86 -15.30 -17.78
N GLY A 89 -14.19 -16.29 -16.94
CA GLY A 89 -15.50 -16.94 -16.92
C GLY A 89 -16.66 -16.16 -16.27
N GLY A 90 -16.56 -14.84 -16.08
CA GLY A 90 -17.61 -14.03 -15.43
C GLY A 90 -17.66 -14.11 -13.89
N HIS A 91 -16.80 -14.89 -13.24
CA HIS A 91 -16.77 -15.09 -11.79
C HIS A 91 -15.98 -14.01 -11.02
N PHE A 92 -16.03 -12.76 -11.50
CA PHE A 92 -15.19 -11.67 -11.00
C PHE A 92 -15.34 -11.44 -9.51
N ALA A 93 -16.58 -11.38 -9.00
CA ALA A 93 -16.83 -11.11 -7.58
C ALA A 93 -16.27 -12.21 -6.67
N ALA A 94 -16.43 -13.49 -7.06
CA ALA A 94 -15.92 -14.62 -6.29
C ALA A 94 -14.39 -14.63 -6.24
N VAL A 95 -13.75 -14.44 -7.40
CA VAL A 95 -12.28 -14.34 -7.49
C VAL A 95 -11.77 -13.15 -6.70
N LEU A 96 -12.41 -11.98 -6.83
CA LEU A 96 -12.03 -10.75 -6.11
C LEU A 96 -12.08 -10.97 -4.58
N VAL A 97 -13.19 -11.48 -4.07
CA VAL A 97 -13.37 -11.70 -2.62
C VAL A 97 -12.32 -12.68 -2.10
N LEU A 98 -12.11 -13.79 -2.81
CA LEU A 98 -11.13 -14.79 -2.40
C LEU A 98 -9.71 -14.22 -2.44
N THR A 99 -9.33 -13.54 -3.53
CA THR A 99 -8.00 -12.95 -3.67
C THR A 99 -7.75 -11.90 -2.59
N VAL A 100 -8.71 -11.01 -2.32
CA VAL A 100 -8.59 -10.00 -1.25
C VAL A 100 -8.43 -10.68 0.11
N ALA A 101 -9.29 -11.63 0.45
CA ALA A 101 -9.26 -12.30 1.75
C ALA A 101 -7.93 -13.03 1.99
N PHE A 102 -7.49 -13.85 1.02
CA PHE A 102 -6.23 -14.58 1.14
C PHE A 102 -5.01 -13.66 1.08
N SER A 103 -5.01 -12.62 0.25
CA SER A 103 -3.89 -11.67 0.20
C SER A 103 -3.74 -10.95 1.53
N VAL A 104 -4.84 -10.50 2.15
CA VAL A 104 -4.79 -9.85 3.48
C VAL A 104 -4.30 -10.85 4.55
N ALA A 105 -4.79 -12.09 4.54
CA ALA A 105 -4.38 -13.10 5.51
C ALA A 105 -2.88 -13.45 5.40
N VAL A 106 -2.39 -13.74 4.18
CA VAL A 106 -0.97 -14.03 3.93
C VAL A 106 -0.11 -12.82 4.24
N SER A 107 -0.59 -11.61 3.93
CA SER A 107 0.14 -10.37 4.22
C SER A 107 0.28 -10.09 5.70
N TYR A 108 -0.77 -10.36 6.49
CA TYR A 108 -0.68 -10.24 7.95
C TYR A 108 0.41 -11.17 8.51
N VAL A 109 0.42 -12.44 8.06
CA VAL A 109 1.41 -13.42 8.49
C VAL A 109 2.82 -13.01 8.05
N SER A 110 2.99 -12.59 6.79
CA SER A 110 4.27 -12.12 6.25
C SER A 110 4.79 -10.88 6.98
N TYR A 111 3.91 -9.93 7.30
CA TYR A 111 4.26 -8.71 8.02
C TYR A 111 4.81 -9.01 9.43
N GLU A 112 4.06 -9.81 10.21
CA GLU A 112 4.46 -10.15 11.58
C GLU A 112 5.72 -11.03 11.61
N LEU A 113 5.88 -11.96 10.66
CA LEU A 113 7.00 -12.90 10.65
C LEU A 113 8.28 -12.38 9.98
N VAL A 114 8.17 -11.44 9.03
CA VAL A 114 9.33 -10.99 8.23
C VAL A 114 9.63 -9.52 8.48
N GLU A 115 8.61 -8.66 8.41
CA GLU A 115 8.81 -7.22 8.43
C GLU A 115 9.10 -6.70 9.84
N VAL A 116 8.36 -7.14 10.86
CA VAL A 116 8.59 -6.78 12.27
C VAL A 116 9.97 -7.23 12.78
N PRO A 117 10.39 -8.50 12.61
CA PRO A 117 11.71 -8.92 13.05
C PRO A 117 12.82 -8.32 12.20
N GLY A 118 12.62 -8.16 10.89
CA GLY A 118 13.59 -7.51 9.99
C GLY A 118 13.84 -6.06 10.38
N ALA A 119 12.77 -5.28 10.64
CA ALA A 119 12.88 -3.89 11.09
C ALA A 119 13.63 -3.78 12.41
N ARG A 120 13.35 -4.67 13.38
CA ARG A 120 14.07 -4.73 14.67
C ARG A 120 15.55 -5.07 14.48
N TRP A 121 15.87 -5.98 13.57
CA TRP A 121 17.25 -6.33 13.24
C TRP A 121 18.01 -5.14 12.65
N VAL A 122 17.41 -4.42 11.70
CA VAL A 122 18.03 -3.25 11.07
C VAL A 122 18.27 -2.13 12.08
N THR A 123 17.27 -1.77 12.90
CA THR A 123 17.44 -0.71 13.91
C THR A 123 18.49 -1.06 14.97
N SER A 124 18.56 -2.33 15.40
CA SER A 124 19.59 -2.80 16.35
C SER A 124 21.01 -2.73 15.79
N ARG A 125 21.19 -2.85 14.47
CA ARG A 125 22.49 -2.74 13.79
C ARG A 125 22.93 -1.29 13.64
N PHE A 126 22.01 -0.37 13.37
CA PHE A 126 22.33 1.05 13.26
C PHE A 126 22.67 1.70 14.61
N HIS A 127 21.97 1.35 15.70
CA HIS A 127 22.30 1.87 17.04
C HIS A 127 23.69 1.41 17.53
N ARG A 128 24.15 0.23 17.12
CA ARG A 128 25.50 -0.27 17.49
C ARG A 128 26.63 0.53 16.83
N ASN A 129 26.35 1.30 15.79
CA ASN A 129 27.33 2.11 15.07
C ASN A 129 27.37 3.58 15.55
N SER A 130 26.50 3.99 16.47
CA SER A 130 26.47 5.35 17.04
C SER A 130 27.22 5.48 18.36
N ASP A 131 27.83 4.39 18.84
CA ASP A 131 28.67 4.44 20.03
C ASP A 131 30.01 5.11 19.69
N THR A 132 30.16 6.33 20.25
CA THR A 132 31.38 7.13 20.51
C THR A 132 31.84 8.10 19.39
N PRO A 133 32.28 9.35 19.69
CA PRO A 133 32.75 9.86 20.98
C PRO A 133 32.22 11.23 21.46
N ASN A 134 32.23 11.37 22.78
CA ASN A 134 32.40 12.54 23.68
C ASN A 134 33.10 13.82 23.12
N LEU A 135 32.80 14.29 21.91
CA LEU A 135 33.45 15.48 21.31
C LEU A 135 32.81 16.80 21.73
N VAL A 136 31.60 16.76 22.31
CA VAL A 136 30.92 17.98 22.80
C VAL A 136 31.33 18.33 24.23
N ARG A 137 31.87 17.39 25.01
CA ARG A 137 32.30 17.67 26.39
C ARG A 137 33.66 18.35 26.53
N VAL A 138 34.47 18.42 25.46
CA VAL A 138 35.77 19.11 25.49
C VAL A 138 35.66 20.60 25.15
N SER A 139 34.57 21.05 24.53
CA SER A 139 34.35 22.48 24.18
C SER A 139 33.69 23.31 25.29
N VAL A 140 33.41 22.72 26.46
CA VAL A 140 32.85 23.42 27.63
C VAL A 140 33.82 23.32 28.81
N GLU A 141 35.09 23.65 28.58
CA GLU A 141 35.95 24.15 29.66
C GLU A 141 35.85 25.69 29.61
N PRO A 142 35.10 26.34 30.53
CA PRO A 142 35.09 27.80 30.58
C PRO A 142 36.46 28.27 31.04
N ALA A 143 37.17 28.96 30.15
CA ALA A 143 38.38 29.71 30.49
C ALA A 143 38.00 30.86 31.44
N HIS A 144 37.97 30.56 32.74
CA HIS A 144 38.08 31.54 33.80
C HIS A 144 39.57 31.68 34.14
N SER A 145 40.15 32.85 33.83
CA SER A 145 41.16 33.59 34.62
C SER A 145 41.64 34.79 33.80
#